data_AF-A0AB74VI21-F1
#
_entry.id   AF-A0AB74VI21-F1
#
_cell.length_a   1.000
_cell.length_b   1.000
_cell.length_c   1.000
_cell.angle_alpha   90.00
_cell.angle_beta   90.00
_cell.angle_gamma   90.00
#
_symmetry.space_group_name_H-M   'P 1'
#
loop_
_entity.id
_entity.type
_entity.pdbx_description
1 polymer ?
#
loop_
_entity_poly.entity_id
_entity_poly.type
_entity_poly.pdbx_seq_one_letter_code
_entity_poly.pdbx_strand_id
1 'polypeptide(L)'
;MKRNEIEKIYKENGLNDYKLTCLEDLKNCHGVDALQVKGYEDLTEENKAIFKDFIINYFNARGIDARMITVPKAINYVEEIDYIAPHPDSETDEDYKDCYVSVDTKIIVLKADGSKKQLHKYSDSEYKHLKPTEQYRKEYLRFAFLEGKSKVWLHVTHEGKQWY
;
A
#
# COMPACT_ATOMS: atom_id res chain seq x y z
N MET A 1 22.06 -1.55 -12.43
CA MET A 1 21.59 -1.61 -13.82
C MET A 1 21.53 -0.19 -14.37
N LYS A 2 22.02 0.03 -15.57
CA LYS A 2 21.95 1.32 -16.29
C LYS A 2 20.73 1.33 -17.22
N ARG A 3 20.25 2.52 -17.60
CA ARG A 3 19.10 2.69 -18.50
C ARG A 3 19.21 1.91 -19.81
N ASN A 4 20.35 1.97 -20.49
CA ASN A 4 20.54 1.26 -21.76
C ASN A 4 20.47 -0.27 -21.61
N GLU A 5 20.86 -0.79 -20.43
CA GLU A 5 20.81 -2.24 -20.15
C GLU A 5 19.36 -2.69 -19.99
N ILE A 6 18.55 -1.97 -19.21
CA ILE A 6 17.14 -2.32 -19.00
C ILE A 6 16.32 -2.18 -20.29
N GLU A 7 16.56 -1.13 -21.09
CA GLU A 7 15.88 -0.96 -22.38
C GLU A 7 16.17 -2.10 -23.35
N LYS A 8 17.39 -2.66 -23.31
CA LYS A 8 17.76 -3.85 -24.08
C LYS A 8 16.99 -5.09 -23.59
N ILE A 9 16.89 -5.30 -22.28
CA ILE A 9 16.15 -6.42 -21.68
C ILE A 9 14.67 -6.38 -22.11
N TYR A 10 14.03 -5.19 -22.06
CA TYR A 10 12.64 -5.04 -22.53
C TYR A 10 12.48 -5.46 -24.00
N LYS A 11 13.37 -4.99 -24.89
CA LYS A 11 13.33 -5.33 -26.32
C LYS A 11 13.58 -6.82 -26.57
N GLU A 12 14.51 -7.43 -25.83
CA GLU A 12 14.79 -8.87 -25.90
C GLU A 12 13.58 -9.71 -25.45
N ASN A 13 12.73 -9.18 -24.57
CA ASN A 13 11.46 -9.77 -24.16
C ASN A 13 10.27 -9.35 -25.06
N GLY A 14 10.52 -8.67 -26.18
CA GLY A 14 9.48 -8.25 -27.13
C GLY A 14 8.69 -6.99 -26.76
N LEU A 15 9.05 -6.31 -25.67
CA LEU A 15 8.35 -5.15 -25.13
C LEU A 15 8.91 -3.83 -25.68
N ASN A 16 8.65 -3.57 -26.96
CA ASN A 16 9.23 -2.43 -27.69
C ASN A 16 8.74 -1.05 -27.22
N ASP A 17 7.58 -0.99 -26.57
CA ASP A 17 7.00 0.24 -25.99
C ASP A 17 7.36 0.43 -24.51
N TYR A 18 8.20 -0.46 -23.97
CA TYR A 18 8.62 -0.50 -22.57
C TYR A 18 7.47 -0.63 -21.56
N LYS A 19 6.35 -1.26 -21.96
CA LYS A 19 5.24 -1.57 -21.04
C LYS A 19 5.27 -3.03 -20.62
N LEU A 20 5.05 -3.26 -19.34
CA LEU A 20 4.82 -4.60 -18.80
C LEU A 20 3.36 -4.99 -19.09
N THR A 21 3.11 -6.23 -19.47
CA THR A 21 1.76 -6.75 -19.77
C THR A 21 1.33 -7.81 -18.78
N CYS A 22 2.30 -8.50 -18.16
CA CYS A 22 2.06 -9.56 -17.19
C CYS A 22 3.16 -9.64 -16.12
N LEU A 23 2.95 -10.49 -15.11
CA LEU A 23 3.92 -10.71 -14.03
C LEU A 23 5.24 -11.31 -14.52
N GLU A 24 5.20 -12.09 -15.60
CA GLU A 24 6.39 -12.68 -16.19
C GLU A 24 7.30 -11.60 -16.78
N ASP A 25 6.72 -10.57 -17.39
CA ASP A 25 7.48 -9.40 -17.86
C ASP A 25 8.18 -8.68 -16.69
N LEU A 26 7.48 -8.52 -15.57
CA LEU A 26 8.02 -7.88 -14.37
C LEU A 26 9.20 -8.69 -13.80
N LYS A 27 9.08 -10.02 -13.80
CA LYS A 27 10.14 -10.93 -13.38
C LYS A 27 11.33 -10.90 -14.33
N ASN A 28 11.09 -10.99 -15.64
CA ASN A 28 12.15 -11.06 -16.65
C ASN A 28 12.88 -9.73 -16.84
N CYS A 29 12.17 -8.61 -16.73
CA CYS A 29 12.76 -7.29 -16.90
C CYS A 29 13.41 -6.75 -15.61
N HIS A 30 12.77 -6.95 -14.45
CA HIS A 30 13.20 -6.32 -13.19
C HIS A 30 13.65 -7.31 -12.11
N GLY A 31 13.60 -8.61 -12.37
CA GLY A 31 13.93 -9.64 -11.36
C GLY A 31 12.92 -9.70 -10.21
N VAL A 32 11.74 -9.12 -10.38
CA VAL A 32 10.71 -9.03 -9.34
C VAL A 32 9.69 -10.15 -9.53
N ASP A 33 9.73 -11.14 -8.65
CA ASP A 33 8.71 -12.18 -8.58
C ASP A 33 7.55 -11.71 -7.71
N ALA A 34 6.48 -11.24 -8.37
CA ALA A 34 5.29 -10.70 -7.70
C ALA A 34 4.61 -11.72 -6.77
N LEU A 35 4.65 -13.02 -7.12
CA LEU A 35 4.01 -14.08 -6.35
C LEU A 35 4.79 -14.40 -5.06
N GLN A 36 6.06 -14.03 -5.01
CA GLN A 36 6.91 -14.19 -3.81
C GLN A 36 6.92 -12.95 -2.91
N VAL A 37 6.12 -11.92 -3.22
CA VAL A 37 6.00 -10.73 -2.37
C VAL A 37 5.37 -11.14 -1.04
N LYS A 38 6.01 -10.74 0.06
CA LYS A 38 5.55 -11.06 1.42
C LYS A 38 4.09 -10.67 1.62
N GLY A 39 3.29 -11.63 2.10
CA GLY A 39 1.86 -11.45 2.36
C GLY A 39 0.95 -11.78 1.16
N TYR A 40 1.50 -12.03 -0.04
CA TYR A 40 0.71 -12.49 -1.19
C TYR A 40 -0.08 -13.77 -0.91
N GLU A 41 0.57 -14.76 -0.29
CA GLU A 41 -0.08 -16.03 0.08
C GLU A 41 -1.16 -15.87 1.15
N ASP A 42 -1.12 -14.79 1.93
CA ASP A 42 -2.13 -14.50 2.96
C ASP A 42 -3.40 -13.86 2.35
N LEU A 43 -3.41 -13.51 1.06
CA LEU A 43 -4.56 -12.89 0.38
C LEU A 43 -5.60 -13.91 -0.08
N THR A 44 -6.85 -13.49 -0.15
CA THR A 44 -7.92 -14.23 -0.85
C THR A 44 -7.65 -14.21 -2.37
N GLU A 45 -8.23 -15.15 -3.12
CA GLU A 45 -8.05 -15.20 -4.59
C GLU A 45 -8.52 -13.91 -5.30
N GLU A 46 -9.59 -13.28 -4.81
CA GLU A 46 -10.05 -11.97 -5.27
C GLU A 46 -8.98 -10.89 -5.06
N ASN A 47 -8.44 -10.79 -3.85
CA ASN A 47 -7.38 -9.83 -3.54
C ASN A 47 -6.07 -10.12 -4.28
N LYS A 48 -5.78 -11.40 -4.55
CA LYS A 48 -4.66 -11.79 -5.41
C LYS A 48 -4.85 -11.28 -6.84
N ALA A 49 -6.05 -11.37 -7.40
CA ALA A 49 -6.34 -10.84 -8.74
C ALA A 49 -6.11 -9.32 -8.79
N ILE A 50 -6.65 -8.58 -7.82
CA ILE A 50 -6.45 -7.13 -7.69
C ILE A 50 -4.97 -6.77 -7.59
N PHE A 51 -4.20 -7.51 -6.79
CA PHE A 51 -2.77 -7.27 -6.65
C PHE A 51 -2.01 -7.46 -7.97
N LYS A 52 -2.34 -8.49 -8.76
CA LYS A 52 -1.68 -8.76 -10.05
C LYS A 52 -1.87 -7.60 -11.02
N ASP A 53 -3.08 -7.06 -11.08
CA ASP A 53 -3.37 -5.90 -11.93
C ASP A 53 -2.68 -4.64 -11.39
N PHE A 54 -2.77 -4.41 -10.08
CA PHE A 54 -2.15 -3.29 -9.40
C PHE A 54 -0.64 -3.22 -9.66
N ILE A 55 0.11 -4.30 -9.47
CA ILE A 55 1.57 -4.24 -9.53
C ILE A 55 2.08 -3.91 -10.94
N ILE A 56 1.39 -4.39 -11.97
CA ILE A 56 1.70 -4.07 -13.37
C ILE A 56 1.36 -2.61 -13.67
N ASN A 57 0.17 -2.16 -13.28
CA ASN A 57 -0.26 -0.77 -13.44
C ASN A 57 0.69 0.21 -12.72
N TYR A 58 1.07 -0.13 -11.49
CA TYR A 58 1.95 0.66 -10.67
C TYR A 58 3.34 0.81 -11.30
N PHE A 59 3.97 -0.29 -11.75
CA PHE A 59 5.24 -0.20 -12.45
C PHE A 59 5.10 0.60 -13.74
N ASN A 60 4.06 0.35 -14.54
CA ASN A 60 3.82 1.05 -15.80
C ASN A 60 3.58 2.56 -15.64
N ALA A 61 2.98 2.99 -14.53
CA ALA A 61 2.75 4.40 -14.22
C ALA A 61 4.04 5.17 -13.92
N ARG A 62 5.17 4.49 -13.72
CA ARG A 62 6.47 5.12 -13.44
C ARG A 62 7.39 5.10 -14.65
N GLY A 63 8.32 6.05 -14.68
CA GLY A 63 9.44 6.02 -15.63
C GLY A 63 10.40 4.86 -15.37
N ILE A 64 11.08 4.40 -16.42
CA ILE A 64 12.03 3.26 -16.38
C ILE A 64 13.04 3.39 -15.23
N ASP A 65 13.58 4.59 -15.03
CA ASP A 65 14.60 4.83 -13.99
C ASP A 65 14.06 4.60 -12.58
N ALA A 66 12.79 4.97 -12.32
CA ALA A 66 12.14 4.70 -11.04
C ALA A 66 11.86 3.20 -10.88
N ARG A 67 11.39 2.51 -11.93
CA ARG A 67 11.14 1.06 -11.89
C ARG A 67 12.38 0.27 -11.47
N MET A 68 13.56 0.65 -11.97
CA MET A 68 14.85 -0.01 -11.64
C MET A 68 15.22 0.04 -10.16
N ILE A 69 14.71 1.04 -9.40
CA ILE A 69 15.01 1.19 -7.97
C ILE A 69 13.83 0.82 -7.07
N THR A 70 12.70 0.43 -7.65
CA THR A 70 11.48 0.05 -6.94
C THR A 70 11.53 -1.45 -6.63
N VAL A 71 11.48 -1.78 -5.34
CA VAL A 71 11.45 -3.16 -4.86
C VAL A 71 10.19 -3.38 -4.03
N PRO A 72 9.25 -4.23 -4.47
CA PRO A 72 8.11 -4.64 -3.65
C PRO A 72 8.55 -5.29 -2.35
N LYS A 73 7.93 -4.91 -1.23
CA LYS A 73 8.29 -5.44 0.10
C LYS A 73 7.18 -6.26 0.73
N ALA A 74 5.95 -5.79 0.67
CA ALA A 74 4.82 -6.53 1.20
C ALA A 74 3.49 -6.06 0.58
N ILE A 75 2.53 -6.98 0.53
CA ILE A 75 1.12 -6.71 0.28
C ILE A 75 0.28 -7.35 1.38
N ASN A 76 -0.68 -6.62 1.91
CA ASN A 76 -1.59 -7.14 2.95
C ASN A 76 -2.99 -6.59 2.69
N TYR A 77 -4.02 -7.42 2.80
CA TYR A 77 -5.36 -6.91 3.03
C TYR A 77 -5.48 -6.52 4.50
N VAL A 78 -5.91 -5.28 4.78
CA VAL A 78 -5.89 -4.73 6.14
C VAL A 78 -7.21 -4.09 6.50
N GLU A 79 -7.53 -4.14 7.79
CA GLU A 79 -8.51 -3.29 8.47
C GLU A 79 -7.73 -2.17 9.18
N GLU A 80 -8.03 -0.92 8.84
CA GLU A 80 -7.58 0.25 9.59
C GLU A 80 -8.71 0.72 10.49
N ILE A 81 -8.41 0.81 11.79
CA ILE A 81 -9.33 1.27 12.82
C ILE A 81 -8.76 2.58 13.36
N ASP A 82 -9.46 3.68 13.12
CA ASP A 82 -9.12 4.99 13.66
C ASP A 82 -10.02 5.31 14.84
N TYR A 83 -9.42 5.51 16.00
CA TYR A 83 -10.10 5.86 17.25
C TYR A 83 -10.05 7.37 17.41
N ILE A 84 -11.21 8.01 17.43
CA ILE A 84 -11.31 9.46 17.42
C ILE A 84 -12.01 9.98 18.68
N ALA A 85 -11.69 11.22 19.04
CA ALA A 85 -12.31 11.98 20.11
C ALA A 85 -12.60 13.41 19.63
N PRO A 86 -13.55 14.13 20.26
CA PRO A 86 -13.71 15.57 20.03
C PRO A 86 -12.40 16.30 20.29
N HIS A 87 -12.16 17.38 19.54
CA HIS A 87 -11.01 18.25 19.77
C HIS A 87 -11.03 18.77 21.22
N PRO A 88 -9.88 18.90 21.92
CA PRO A 88 -9.85 19.40 23.30
C PRO A 88 -10.57 20.73 23.51
N ASP A 89 -10.56 21.59 22.49
CA ASP A 89 -11.18 22.92 22.53
C ASP A 89 -12.66 22.92 22.07
N SER A 90 -13.26 21.76 21.76
CA SER A 90 -14.63 21.69 21.22
C SER A 90 -15.71 22.24 22.15
N GLU A 91 -15.43 22.29 23.46
CA GLU A 91 -16.35 22.86 24.46
C GLU A 91 -16.12 24.36 24.70
N THR A 92 -14.96 24.89 24.33
CA THR A 92 -14.53 26.26 24.66
C THR A 92 -14.42 27.18 23.45
N ASP A 93 -14.32 26.62 22.25
CA ASP A 93 -14.18 27.35 20.99
C ASP A 93 -15.21 26.84 19.96
N GLU A 94 -16.04 27.76 19.47
CA GLU A 94 -17.10 27.45 18.52
C GLU A 94 -16.55 26.96 17.17
N ASP A 95 -15.34 27.38 16.78
CA ASP A 95 -14.68 26.92 15.56
C ASP A 95 -14.31 25.42 15.64
N TYR A 96 -14.18 24.86 16.85
CA TYR A 96 -13.79 23.46 17.09
C TYR A 96 -14.94 22.56 17.53
N LYS A 97 -16.17 23.08 17.63
CA LYS A 97 -17.31 22.37 18.21
C LYS A 97 -17.62 21.02 17.55
N ASP A 98 -17.43 20.94 16.23
CA ASP A 98 -17.66 19.71 15.43
C ASP A 98 -16.34 19.10 14.90
N CYS A 99 -15.20 19.47 15.49
CA CYS A 99 -13.89 18.96 15.10
C CYS A 99 -13.53 17.71 15.90
N TYR A 100 -13.02 16.68 15.21
CA TYR A 100 -12.56 15.43 15.80
C TYR A 100 -11.09 15.19 15.46
N VAL A 101 -10.37 14.57 16.40
CA VAL A 101 -8.96 14.24 16.26
C VAL A 101 -8.75 12.73 16.40
N SER A 102 -7.83 12.20 15.59
CA SER A 102 -7.38 10.81 15.70
C SER A 102 -6.48 10.66 16.93
N VAL A 103 -6.89 9.80 17.86
CA VAL A 103 -6.15 9.52 19.09
C VAL A 103 -5.21 8.33 18.90
N ASP A 104 -5.75 7.26 18.33
CA ASP A 104 -5.05 6.00 18.09
C ASP A 104 -5.48 5.46 16.71
N THR A 105 -4.53 5.00 15.91
CA THR A 105 -4.83 4.30 14.65
C THR A 105 -4.21 2.90 14.69
N LYS A 106 -5.00 1.86 14.45
CA LYS A 106 -4.52 0.47 14.36
C LYS A 106 -4.66 -0.02 12.93
N ILE A 107 -3.62 -0.69 12.42
CA ILE A 107 -3.66 -1.40 11.15
C ILE A 107 -3.54 -2.89 11.45
N ILE A 108 -4.53 -3.67 11.04
CA ILE A 108 -4.65 -5.11 11.30
C ILE A 108 -4.67 -5.83 9.96
N VAL A 109 -3.73 -6.75 9.73
CA VAL A 109 -3.77 -7.67 8.58
C VAL A 109 -4.91 -8.66 8.77
N LEU A 110 -5.73 -8.78 7.73
CA LEU A 110 -6.79 -9.76 7.59
C LEU A 110 -6.31 -10.83 6.59
N LYS A 111 -6.11 -12.06 7.07
CA LYS A 111 -5.63 -13.17 6.24
C LYS A 111 -6.77 -13.99 5.66
N ALA A 112 -6.51 -14.69 4.56
CA ALA A 112 -7.46 -15.58 3.90
C ALA A 112 -7.92 -16.75 4.79
N ASP A 113 -7.10 -17.19 5.74
CA ASP A 113 -7.46 -18.21 6.74
C ASP A 113 -8.36 -17.66 7.88
N GLY A 114 -8.73 -16.38 7.82
CA GLY A 114 -9.54 -15.68 8.82
C GLY A 114 -8.72 -15.18 10.02
N SER A 115 -7.43 -15.51 10.12
CA SER A 115 -6.59 -15.02 11.20
C SER A 115 -6.25 -13.53 11.04
N LYS A 116 -6.03 -12.87 12.18
CA LYS A 116 -5.74 -11.43 12.24
C LYS A 116 -4.40 -11.17 12.89
N LYS A 117 -3.64 -10.20 12.37
CA LYS A 117 -2.35 -9.78 12.96
C LYS A 117 -2.21 -8.27 12.94
N GLN A 118 -1.95 -7.66 14.10
CA GLN A 118 -1.64 -6.23 14.14
C GLN A 118 -0.33 -5.95 13.40
N LEU A 119 -0.40 -5.07 12.40
CA LEU A 119 0.75 -4.62 11.60
C LEU A 119 1.40 -3.37 12.21
N HIS A 120 0.58 -2.38 12.52
CA HIS A 120 1.02 -1.11 13.09
C HIS A 120 0.01 -0.60 14.12
N LYS A 121 0.52 0.19 15.06
CA LYS A 121 -0.26 1.07 15.92
C LYS A 121 0.41 2.44 15.91
N TYR A 122 -0.36 3.48 15.62
CA TYR A 122 0.04 4.86 15.75
C TYR A 122 -0.80 5.47 16.88
N SER A 123 -0.19 6.40 17.60
CA SER A 123 -0.84 7.17 18.66
C SER A 123 -0.41 8.60 18.47
N ASP A 124 -1.35 9.53 18.47
CA ASP A 124 -1.01 10.95 18.42
C ASP A 124 -0.47 11.37 19.78
N SER A 125 0.76 11.88 19.83
CA SER A 125 1.38 12.26 21.10
C SER A 125 0.67 13.41 21.81
N GLU A 126 0.03 14.29 21.04
CA GLU A 126 -0.75 15.42 21.52
C GLU A 126 -2.08 14.91 22.10
N TYR A 127 -2.78 14.02 21.37
CA TYR A 127 -4.13 13.60 21.74
C TYR A 127 -4.23 12.27 22.50
N LYS A 128 -3.13 11.53 22.74
CA LYS A 128 -3.12 10.21 23.42
C LYS A 128 -3.78 10.17 24.81
N HIS A 129 -3.95 11.32 25.44
CA HIS A 129 -4.56 11.45 26.76
C HIS A 129 -6.09 11.55 26.69
N LEU A 130 -6.64 11.84 25.51
CA LEU A 130 -8.08 11.85 25.26
C LEU A 130 -8.62 10.43 25.27
N LYS A 131 -9.86 10.28 25.74
CA LYS A 131 -10.59 9.02 25.67
C LYS A 131 -11.36 8.98 24.35
N PRO A 132 -11.12 7.99 23.47
CA PRO A 132 -11.88 7.85 22.24
C PRO A 132 -13.38 7.69 22.53
N THR A 133 -14.20 8.40 21.77
CA THR A 133 -15.67 8.32 21.83
C THR A 133 -16.24 7.52 20.66
N GLU A 134 -15.54 7.53 19.52
CA GLU A 134 -15.97 6.91 18.28
C GLU A 134 -14.82 6.14 17.61
N GLN A 135 -15.18 5.29 16.64
CA GLN A 135 -14.21 4.59 15.79
C GLN A 135 -14.67 4.58 14.34
N TYR A 136 -13.74 4.79 13.42
CA TYR A 136 -13.94 4.58 11.99
C TYR A 136 -13.14 3.38 11.51
N ARG A 137 -13.75 2.57 10.65
CA ARG A 137 -13.14 1.37 10.09
C ARG A 137 -13.14 1.44 8.58
N LYS A 138 -12.02 1.08 7.97
CA LYS A 138 -11.92 0.90 6.52
C LYS A 138 -11.03 -0.29 6.22
N GLU A 139 -11.39 -1.03 5.18
CA GLU A 139 -10.60 -2.15 4.69
C GLU A 139 -10.01 -1.82 3.32
N TYR A 140 -8.77 -2.24 3.07
CA TYR A 140 -8.09 -2.00 1.80
C TYR A 140 -6.87 -2.91 1.63
N LEU A 141 -6.35 -2.97 0.40
CA LEU A 141 -5.05 -3.56 0.12
C LEU A 141 -3.95 -2.53 0.40
N ARG A 142 -3.10 -2.82 1.38
CA ARG A 142 -1.94 -2.00 1.75
C ARG A 142 -0.69 -2.54 1.08
N PHE A 143 -0.09 -1.73 0.21
CA PHE A 143 1.17 -2.07 -0.42
C PHE A 143 2.35 -1.38 0.26
N ALA A 144 3.50 -2.05 0.35
CA ALA A 144 4.76 -1.48 0.81
C ALA A 144 5.87 -1.69 -0.22
N PHE A 145 6.55 -0.61 -0.57
CA PHE A 145 7.72 -0.58 -1.46
C PHE A 145 8.96 -0.07 -0.74
N LEU A 146 10.11 -0.42 -1.30
CA LEU A 146 11.34 0.33 -1.15
C LEU A 146 11.64 0.99 -2.51
N GLU A 147 11.64 2.32 -2.54
CA GLU A 147 12.04 3.11 -3.71
C GLU A 147 13.42 3.71 -3.44
N GLY A 148 14.46 3.06 -3.97
CA GLY A 148 15.84 3.37 -3.64
C GLY A 148 16.12 3.16 -2.13
N LYS A 149 16.13 4.26 -1.37
CA LYS A 149 16.33 4.24 0.10
C LYS A 149 15.05 4.54 0.89
N SER A 150 14.00 4.99 0.22
CA SER A 150 12.76 5.44 0.85
C SER A 150 11.77 4.30 0.97
N LYS A 151 11.18 4.14 2.15
CA LYS A 151 10.04 3.22 2.34
C LYS A 151 8.77 3.98 1.99
N VAL A 152 7.98 3.42 1.09
CA VAL A 152 6.70 3.97 0.67
C VAL A 152 5.62 2.96 0.99
N TRP A 153 4.46 3.43 1.44
CA TRP A 153 3.27 2.61 1.57
C TRP A 153 2.13 3.29 0.84
N LEU A 154 1.21 2.49 0.31
CA LEU A 154 0.09 2.96 -0.51
C LEU A 154 -1.21 2.24 -0.14
N HIS A 155 -2.31 2.98 -0.23
CA HIS A 155 -3.67 2.48 -0.24
C HIS A 155 -4.04 2.08 -1.67
N VAL A 156 -4.22 0.80 -1.94
CA VAL A 156 -4.70 0.33 -3.25
C VAL A 156 -6.22 0.33 -3.27
N THR A 157 -6.80 1.00 -4.27
CA THR A 157 -8.25 1.21 -4.41
C THR A 157 -8.71 0.91 -5.84
N HIS A 158 -10.02 0.95 -6.07
CA HIS A 158 -10.64 0.79 -7.40
C HIS A 158 -10.10 -0.44 -8.14
N GLU A 159 -10.11 -1.61 -7.49
CA GLU A 159 -9.65 -2.87 -8.08
C GLU A 159 -8.20 -2.82 -8.60
N GLY A 160 -7.33 -2.04 -7.96
CA GLY A 160 -5.92 -1.96 -8.35
C GLY A 160 -5.63 -0.95 -9.46
N LYS A 161 -6.63 -0.17 -9.89
CA LYS A 161 -6.48 0.89 -10.91
C LYS A 161 -6.05 2.22 -10.32
N GLN A 162 -6.22 2.43 -9.02
CA GLN A 162 -5.85 3.67 -8.33
C GLN A 162 -5.15 3.40 -7.00
N TRP A 163 -4.30 4.33 -6.58
CA TRP A 163 -3.61 4.29 -5.30
C TRP A 163 -3.24 5.69 -4.82
N TYR A 164 -3.09 5.86 -3.51
CA TYR A 164 -2.59 7.07 -2.88
C TYR A 164 -1.72 6.74 -1.66
#